data_AF-A0A8C7A260-F1
#
_entry.id   AF-A0A8C7A260-F1
#
_cell.length_a   1.000
_cell.length_b   1.000
_cell.length_c   1.000
_cell.angle_alpha   90.00
_cell.angle_beta   90.00
_cell.angle_gamma   90.00
#
_symmetry.space_group_name_H-M   'P 1'
#
loop_
_entity.id
_entity.type
_entity.pdbx_description
1 polymer ?
#
loop_
_entity_poly.entity_id
_entity_poly.type
_entity_poly.pdbx_seq_one_letter_code
_entity_poly.pdbx_strand_id
1 'polypeptide(L)'
;MTGALFKANFWSTDILSTAGYDCLIQHLNNGRKNCKEFEDFLKERASIEEKYGKDLLNLSRKKPCGQSEINTLKRALEVFKQQVDNVAQCHIQLAQTLREEARKMEEFREKQKLQRKKTEILMDAIHKQKSLQFKKTMDAKKTYEQKCRDKDEAEQAVHRSANLVNPKQQEKLFVKLATSKTAVEDSDKTYMMHISTLDKIREDWQSEHIKACEMFEAQECERINFFRNALWLHMNQLSQQCVTSDDMYEEVRKSLEACSIEKDIAFFVNHRKTGQTPPAPIMYENFYCPQKNTASQGKALGPNLVRRGPLPVPRSTPDDQDYSLVNDYSLIYQ
;
A
#
# COMPACT_ATOMS: atom_id res chain seq x y z
N MET A 1 2.63 20.33 21.25
CA MET A 1 3.31 19.12 21.75
C MET A 1 2.48 18.59 22.92
N THR A 2 1.57 17.66 22.64
CA THR A 2 1.02 16.79 23.70
C THR A 2 2.16 15.92 24.20
N GLY A 3 2.45 15.92 25.51
CA GLY A 3 3.51 15.10 26.08
C GLY A 3 3.30 13.61 25.78
N ALA A 4 4.37 12.82 25.77
CA ALA A 4 4.31 11.38 25.48
C ALA A 4 3.33 10.68 26.43
N LEU A 5 2.22 10.19 25.88
CA LEU A 5 1.09 9.59 26.59
C LEU A 5 1.39 8.15 26.99
N PHE A 6 2.21 7.43 26.22
CA PHE A 6 2.50 6.02 26.53
C PHE A 6 3.24 5.89 27.87
N LYS A 7 4.25 6.74 28.09
CA LYS A 7 5.01 6.72 29.35
C LYS A 7 4.20 7.17 30.57
N ALA A 8 3.04 7.80 30.38
CA ALA A 8 2.20 8.25 31.49
C ALA A 8 1.14 7.22 31.90
N ASN A 9 0.75 6.31 30.98
CA ASN A 9 -0.46 5.50 31.15
C ASN A 9 -0.22 3.98 31.13
N PHE A 10 0.95 3.51 30.71
CA PHE A 10 1.24 2.06 30.61
C PHE A 10 2.12 1.56 31.76
N TRP A 11 1.65 1.77 32.99
CA TRP A 11 2.28 1.30 34.23
C TRP A 11 1.44 0.23 34.92
N SER A 12 2.07 -0.50 35.85
CA SER A 12 1.41 -1.40 36.79
C SER A 12 2.00 -1.19 38.18
N THR A 13 1.17 -1.35 39.22
CA THR A 13 1.61 -1.28 40.62
C THR A 13 2.37 -2.53 41.05
N ASP A 14 2.17 -3.65 40.36
CA ASP A 14 2.93 -4.87 40.60
C ASP A 14 4.29 -4.78 39.91
N ILE A 15 5.36 -4.84 40.70
CA ILE A 15 6.75 -4.77 40.23
C ILE A 15 7.11 -5.88 39.22
N LEU A 16 6.41 -7.02 39.24
CA LEU A 16 6.66 -8.11 38.29
C LEU A 16 5.80 -8.02 37.03
N SER A 17 4.80 -7.16 37.01
CA SER A 17 3.87 -7.05 35.88
C SER A 17 4.53 -6.40 34.66
N THR A 18 4.27 -6.97 33.50
CA THR A 18 4.67 -6.45 32.17
C THR A 18 3.47 -6.03 31.33
N ALA A 19 2.25 -6.05 31.89
CA ALA A 19 1.01 -5.90 31.13
C ALA A 19 0.95 -4.61 30.28
N GLY A 20 1.45 -3.49 30.80
CA GLY A 20 1.53 -2.24 30.06
C GLY A 20 2.45 -2.33 28.84
N TYR A 21 3.63 -2.93 29.01
CA TYR A 21 4.56 -3.19 27.91
C TYR A 21 3.97 -4.16 26.89
N ASP A 22 3.38 -5.27 27.35
CA ASP A 22 2.79 -6.29 26.47
C ASP A 22 1.64 -5.73 25.62
N CYS A 23 0.82 -4.85 26.20
CA CYS A 23 -0.24 -4.14 25.49
C CYS A 23 0.31 -3.26 24.37
N LEU A 24 1.39 -2.50 24.63
CA LEU A 24 2.04 -1.67 23.61
C LEU A 24 2.65 -2.51 22.48
N ILE A 25 3.33 -3.61 22.82
CA ILE A 25 3.90 -4.52 21.83
C ILE A 25 2.81 -5.15 20.95
N GLN A 26 1.69 -5.57 21.54
CA GLN A 26 0.55 -6.08 20.79
C GLN A 26 -0.01 -5.02 19.83
N HIS A 27 -0.18 -3.78 20.29
CA HIS A 27 -0.65 -2.67 19.47
C HIS A 27 0.27 -2.41 18.26
N LEU A 28 1.59 -2.33 18.47
CA LEU A 28 2.55 -2.14 17.39
C LEU A 28 2.60 -3.32 16.42
N ASN A 29 2.43 -4.55 16.89
CA ASN A 29 2.35 -5.72 16.03
C ASN A 29 1.07 -5.72 15.17
N ASN A 30 -0.06 -5.29 15.72
CA ASN A 30 -1.28 -5.06 14.95
C ASN A 30 -1.07 -3.97 13.90
N GLY A 31 -0.42 -2.86 14.26
CA GLY A 31 -0.04 -1.81 13.31
C GLY A 31 0.81 -2.36 12.14
N ARG A 32 1.78 -3.22 12.45
CA ARG A 32 2.61 -3.90 11.43
C ARG A 32 1.78 -4.80 10.52
N LYS A 33 0.81 -5.54 11.07
CA LYS A 33 -0.10 -6.41 10.32
C LYS A 33 -0.95 -5.58 9.34
N ASN A 34 -1.48 -4.45 9.79
CA ASN A 34 -2.27 -3.54 8.94
C ASN A 34 -1.43 -2.99 7.77
N CYS A 35 -0.15 -2.66 7.98
CA CYS A 35 0.74 -2.27 6.89
C CYS A 35 0.95 -3.38 5.85
N LYS A 36 0.98 -4.66 6.28
CA LYS A 36 1.08 -5.80 5.37
C LYS A 36 -0.21 -6.02 4.58
N GLU A 37 -1.36 -5.94 5.24
CA GLU A 37 -2.67 -6.03 4.59
C GLU A 37 -2.83 -4.94 3.51
N PHE A 38 -2.41 -3.71 3.78
CA PHE A 38 -2.45 -2.63 2.80
C PHE A 38 -1.46 -2.83 1.64
N GLU A 39 -0.25 -3.30 1.91
CA GLU A 39 0.70 -3.68 0.85
C GLU A 39 0.09 -4.73 -0.09
N ASP A 40 -0.51 -5.78 0.46
CA ASP A 40 -1.13 -6.85 -0.33
C ASP A 40 -2.31 -6.32 -1.15
N PHE A 41 -3.14 -5.47 -0.56
CA PHE A 41 -4.22 -4.80 -1.27
C PHE A 41 -3.73 -3.99 -2.48
N LEU A 42 -2.65 -3.21 -2.33
CA LEU A 42 -2.07 -2.46 -3.45
C LEU A 42 -1.50 -3.38 -4.55
N LYS A 43 -0.89 -4.52 -4.17
CA LYS A 43 -0.37 -5.51 -5.14
C LYS A 43 -1.49 -6.17 -5.93
N GLU A 44 -2.60 -6.51 -5.29
CA GLU A 44 -3.80 -7.03 -5.97
C GLU A 44 -4.39 -5.98 -6.90
N ARG A 45 -4.58 -4.74 -6.43
CA ARG A 45 -5.09 -3.65 -7.27
C ARG A 45 -4.19 -3.40 -8.47
N ALA A 46 -2.87 -3.37 -8.29
CA ALA A 46 -1.92 -3.23 -9.38
C ALA A 46 -2.07 -4.33 -10.45
N SER A 47 -2.33 -5.57 -10.03
CA SER A 47 -2.51 -6.70 -10.94
C SER A 47 -3.80 -6.56 -11.77
N ILE A 48 -4.87 -6.03 -11.16
CA ILE A 48 -6.13 -5.73 -11.85
C ILE A 48 -5.92 -4.62 -12.89
N GLU A 49 -5.30 -3.51 -12.50
CA GLU A 49 -5.02 -2.37 -13.39
C GLU A 49 -4.13 -2.78 -14.57
N GLU A 50 -3.08 -3.59 -14.32
CA GLU A 50 -2.21 -4.07 -15.38
C GLU A 50 -2.95 -4.98 -16.36
N LYS A 51 -3.81 -5.88 -15.86
CA LYS A 51 -4.62 -6.74 -16.72
C LYS A 51 -5.55 -5.90 -17.60
N TYR A 52 -6.25 -4.93 -17.01
CA TYR A 52 -7.14 -4.04 -17.75
C TYR A 52 -6.39 -3.27 -18.85
N GLY A 53 -5.27 -2.63 -18.50
CA GLY A 53 -4.44 -1.93 -19.47
C GLY A 53 -3.90 -2.85 -20.59
N LYS A 54 -3.45 -4.07 -20.26
CA LYS A 54 -3.02 -5.05 -21.29
C LYS A 54 -4.16 -5.49 -22.21
N ASP A 55 -5.36 -5.70 -21.67
CA ASP A 55 -6.53 -6.09 -22.45
C ASP A 55 -6.95 -4.95 -23.41
N LEU A 56 -6.93 -3.69 -22.96
CA LEU A 56 -7.15 -2.52 -23.81
C LEU A 56 -6.07 -2.36 -24.88
N LEU A 57 -4.80 -2.56 -24.53
CA LEU A 57 -3.69 -2.48 -25.49
C LEU A 57 -3.79 -3.55 -26.57
N ASN A 58 -4.23 -4.75 -26.20
CA ASN A 58 -4.51 -5.81 -27.16
C ASN A 58 -5.70 -5.46 -28.06
N LEU A 59 -6.75 -4.83 -27.50
CA LEU A 59 -7.90 -4.37 -28.26
C LEU A 59 -7.50 -3.31 -29.30
N SER A 60 -6.80 -2.24 -28.90
CA SER A 60 -6.37 -1.15 -29.79
C SER A 60 -5.48 -1.66 -30.93
N ARG A 61 -4.53 -2.57 -30.64
CA ARG A 61 -3.52 -3.00 -31.62
C ARG A 61 -3.97 -4.16 -32.51
N LYS A 62 -4.68 -5.14 -31.95
CA LYS A 62 -4.97 -6.40 -32.66
C LYS A 62 -6.33 -6.44 -33.33
N LYS A 63 -7.29 -5.61 -32.88
CA LYS A 63 -8.65 -5.62 -33.44
C LYS A 63 -8.81 -4.52 -34.49
N PRO A 64 -9.39 -4.82 -35.67
CA PRO A 64 -9.75 -3.79 -36.61
C PRO A 64 -10.89 -2.94 -36.03
N CYS A 65 -10.84 -1.64 -36.28
CA CYS A 65 -11.94 -0.71 -36.04
C CYS A 65 -11.90 0.29 -37.20
N GLY A 66 -12.89 0.23 -38.09
CA GLY A 66 -12.93 1.11 -39.26
C GLY A 66 -11.92 0.80 -40.37
N GLN A 67 -11.40 -0.44 -40.49
CA GLN A 67 -10.32 -0.75 -41.44
C GLN A 67 -10.67 -0.44 -42.91
N SER A 68 -11.95 -0.57 -43.26
CA SER A 68 -12.49 -0.32 -44.60
C SER A 68 -13.09 1.08 -44.77
N GLU A 69 -13.19 1.85 -43.69
CA GLU A 69 -13.64 3.24 -43.75
C GLU A 69 -12.61 4.08 -44.52
N ILE A 70 -13.07 5.24 -44.98
CA ILE A 70 -12.31 6.12 -45.86
C ILE A 70 -12.25 7.54 -45.31
N ASN A 71 -11.26 8.30 -45.79
CA ASN A 71 -11.14 9.74 -45.64
C ASN A 71 -11.36 10.25 -44.19
N THR A 72 -12.36 11.12 -43.94
CA THR A 72 -12.48 11.82 -42.64
C THR A 72 -12.97 10.91 -41.52
N LEU A 73 -13.97 10.05 -41.77
CA LEU A 73 -14.42 9.07 -40.77
C LEU A 73 -13.32 8.07 -40.41
N LYS A 74 -12.53 7.61 -41.39
CA LYS A 74 -11.37 6.74 -41.11
C LYS A 74 -10.39 7.42 -40.16
N ARG A 75 -10.08 8.69 -40.39
CA ARG A 75 -9.14 9.46 -39.55
C ARG A 75 -9.66 9.57 -38.12
N ALA A 76 -10.95 9.86 -37.92
CA ALA A 76 -11.53 9.92 -36.57
C ALA A 76 -11.47 8.55 -35.85
N LEU A 77 -11.71 7.44 -36.56
CA LEU A 77 -11.57 6.10 -36.00
C LEU A 77 -10.11 5.74 -35.66
N GLU A 78 -9.14 6.23 -36.43
CA GLU A 78 -7.71 6.08 -36.11
C GLU A 78 -7.34 6.86 -34.83
N VAL A 79 -7.84 8.09 -34.67
CA VAL A 79 -7.66 8.87 -33.42
C VAL A 79 -8.32 8.17 -32.24
N PHE A 80 -9.55 7.66 -32.39
CA PHE A 80 -10.21 6.86 -31.35
C PHE A 80 -9.35 5.67 -30.92
N LYS A 81 -8.87 4.86 -31.86
CA LYS A 81 -7.97 3.73 -31.56
C LYS A 81 -6.70 4.16 -30.84
N GLN A 82 -6.12 5.30 -31.23
CA GLN A 82 -4.93 5.84 -30.59
C GLN A 82 -5.20 6.26 -29.14
N GLN A 83 -6.33 6.91 -28.87
CA GLN A 83 -6.67 7.29 -27.49
C GLN A 83 -6.99 6.07 -26.61
N VAL A 84 -7.59 5.00 -27.16
CA VAL A 84 -7.72 3.72 -26.45
C VAL A 84 -6.35 3.12 -26.09
N ASP A 85 -5.36 3.20 -26.99
CA ASP A 85 -3.97 2.78 -26.70
C ASP A 85 -3.34 3.64 -25.59
N ASN A 86 -3.55 4.95 -25.62
CA ASN A 86 -3.02 5.87 -24.60
C ASN A 86 -3.64 5.59 -23.21
N VAL A 87 -4.95 5.41 -23.14
CA VAL A 87 -5.65 5.00 -21.89
C VAL A 87 -5.10 3.68 -21.38
N ALA A 88 -4.88 2.70 -22.27
CA ALA A 88 -4.28 1.42 -21.91
C ALA A 88 -2.91 1.58 -21.24
N GLN A 89 -2.06 2.46 -21.80
CA GLN A 89 -0.74 2.76 -21.23
C GLN A 89 -0.84 3.44 -19.85
N CYS A 90 -1.79 4.36 -19.65
CA CYS A 90 -2.02 5.00 -18.35
C CYS A 90 -2.38 3.99 -17.25
N HIS A 91 -3.21 2.98 -17.55
CA HIS A 91 -3.53 1.91 -16.58
C HIS A 91 -2.32 1.02 -16.27
N ILE A 92 -1.48 0.70 -17.26
CA ILE A 92 -0.23 -0.04 -17.04
C ILE A 92 0.74 0.77 -16.15
N GLN A 93 0.83 2.09 -16.39
CA GLN A 93 1.65 2.98 -15.57
C GLN A 93 1.11 3.12 -14.14
N LEU A 94 -0.22 3.14 -13.96
CA LEU A 94 -0.83 3.09 -12.63
C LEU A 94 -0.36 1.84 -11.88
N ALA A 95 -0.46 0.68 -12.52
CA ALA A 95 -0.07 -0.58 -11.91
C ALA A 95 1.40 -0.58 -11.45
N GLN A 96 2.30 0.04 -12.21
CA GLN A 96 3.70 0.22 -11.79
C GLN A 96 3.82 1.14 -10.57
N THR A 97 3.08 2.25 -10.57
CA THR A 97 3.05 3.20 -9.45
C THR A 97 2.53 2.53 -8.16
N LEU A 98 1.46 1.74 -8.25
CA LEU A 98 0.90 1.00 -7.13
C LEU A 98 1.89 -0.04 -6.55
N ARG A 99 2.66 -0.71 -7.41
CA ARG A 99 3.72 -1.62 -6.95
C ARG A 99 4.82 -0.89 -6.21
N GLU A 100 5.17 0.30 -6.66
CA GLU A 100 6.16 1.15 -6.00
C GLU A 100 5.65 1.64 -4.63
N GLU A 101 4.37 2.00 -4.52
CA GLU A 101 3.75 2.34 -3.23
C GLU A 101 3.73 1.15 -2.27
N ALA A 102 3.38 -0.05 -2.76
CA ALA A 102 3.44 -1.28 -1.98
C ALA A 102 4.87 -1.56 -1.49
N ARG A 103 5.88 -1.37 -2.36
CA ARG A 103 7.30 -1.52 -2.01
C ARG A 103 7.72 -0.56 -0.90
N LYS A 104 7.34 0.72 -0.99
CA LYS A 104 7.61 1.71 0.07
C LYS A 104 6.95 1.34 1.40
N MET A 105 5.73 0.79 1.37
CA MET A 105 5.05 0.30 2.58
C MET A 105 5.78 -0.90 3.20
N GLU A 106 6.29 -1.81 2.38
CA GLU A 106 7.12 -2.94 2.82
C GLU A 106 8.43 -2.47 3.50
N GLU A 107 9.16 -1.55 2.86
CA GLU A 107 10.40 -0.97 3.41
C GLU A 107 10.15 -0.29 4.75
N PHE A 108 9.10 0.54 4.82
CA PHE A 108 8.68 1.21 6.06
C PHE A 108 8.38 0.19 7.18
N ARG A 109 7.60 -0.84 6.86
CA ARG A 109 7.24 -1.90 7.81
C ARG A 109 8.46 -2.63 8.37
N GLU A 110 9.39 -3.05 7.50
CA GLU A 110 10.56 -3.80 7.94
C GLU A 110 11.57 -2.91 8.69
N LYS A 111 11.68 -1.63 8.34
CA LYS A 111 12.46 -0.64 9.12
C LYS A 111 11.93 -0.51 10.55
N GLN A 112 10.62 -0.31 10.72
CA GLN A 112 10.02 -0.20 12.06
C GLN A 112 10.18 -1.48 12.88
N LYS A 113 10.00 -2.65 12.26
CA LYS A 113 10.24 -3.96 12.90
C LYS A 113 11.67 -4.08 13.43
N LEU A 114 12.68 -3.70 12.63
CA LEU A 114 14.08 -3.79 13.04
C LEU A 114 14.38 -2.86 14.22
N GLN A 115 13.87 -1.63 14.20
CA GLN A 115 14.03 -0.68 15.29
C GLN A 115 13.36 -1.19 16.57
N ARG A 116 12.12 -1.67 16.48
CA ARG A 116 11.36 -2.19 17.63
C ARG A 116 12.05 -3.37 18.29
N LYS A 117 12.59 -4.30 17.49
CA LYS A 117 13.27 -5.50 18.00
C LYS A 117 14.50 -5.19 18.86
N LYS A 118 15.20 -4.06 18.61
CA LYS A 118 16.31 -3.62 19.46
C LYS A 118 15.83 -3.27 20.88
N THR A 119 14.72 -2.55 20.97
CA THR A 119 14.10 -2.20 22.26
C THR A 119 13.51 -3.42 22.95
N GLU A 120 12.88 -4.35 22.20
CA GLU A 120 12.35 -5.60 22.76
C GLU A 120 13.45 -6.41 23.47
N ILE A 121 14.62 -6.56 22.85
CA ILE A 121 15.77 -7.29 23.45
C ILE A 121 16.22 -6.65 24.76
N LEU A 122 16.29 -5.31 24.81
CA LEU A 122 16.70 -4.58 26.00
C LEU A 122 15.68 -4.75 27.13
N MET A 123 14.39 -4.57 26.81
CA MET A 123 13.30 -4.72 27.78
C MET A 123 13.21 -6.14 28.33
N ASP A 124 13.37 -7.17 27.48
CA ASP A 124 13.40 -8.57 27.91
C ASP A 124 14.54 -8.84 28.90
N ALA A 125 15.73 -8.29 28.66
CA ALA A 125 16.87 -8.45 29.56
C ALA A 125 16.60 -7.80 30.92
N ILE A 126 16.09 -6.56 30.93
CA ILE A 126 15.80 -5.82 32.15
C ILE A 126 14.62 -6.43 32.94
N HIS A 127 13.59 -6.94 32.27
CA HIS A 127 12.49 -7.66 32.92
C HIS A 127 12.98 -8.94 33.61
N LYS A 128 13.86 -9.71 32.96
CA LYS A 128 14.48 -10.90 33.56
C LYS A 128 15.35 -10.54 34.76
N GLN A 129 16.16 -9.49 34.66
CA GLN A 129 17.00 -9.01 35.76
C GLN A 129 16.17 -8.57 36.96
N LYS A 130 15.12 -7.76 36.73
CA LYS A 130 14.16 -7.30 37.76
C LYS A 130 13.49 -8.48 38.45
N SER A 131 12.96 -9.43 37.70
CA SER A 131 12.30 -10.63 38.25
C SER A 131 13.25 -11.51 39.07
N LEU A 132 14.46 -11.74 38.58
CA LEU A 132 15.48 -12.51 39.29
C LEU A 132 15.88 -11.84 40.62
N GLN A 133 16.11 -10.52 40.60
CA GLN A 133 16.49 -9.80 41.81
C GLN A 133 15.33 -9.75 42.82
N PHE A 134 14.09 -9.57 42.36
CA PHE A 134 12.92 -9.61 43.21
C PHE A 134 12.83 -10.95 43.97
N LYS A 135 13.01 -12.08 43.25
CA LYS A 135 13.03 -13.41 43.87
C LYS A 135 14.10 -13.53 44.95
N LYS A 136 15.34 -13.15 44.66
CA LYS A 136 16.45 -13.15 45.64
C LYS A 136 16.12 -12.33 46.88
N THR A 137 15.49 -11.17 46.68
CA THR A 137 15.10 -10.26 47.76
C THR A 137 14.02 -10.87 48.65
N MET A 138 13.02 -11.54 48.05
CA MET A 138 11.98 -12.25 48.81
C MET A 138 12.51 -13.47 49.56
N ASP A 139 13.49 -14.19 48.99
CA ASP A 139 14.12 -15.32 49.67
C ASP A 139 15.01 -14.85 50.86
N ALA A 140 15.72 -13.73 50.69
CA ALA A 140 16.45 -13.07 51.78
C ALA A 140 15.51 -12.59 52.90
N LYS A 141 14.36 -11.99 52.55
CA LYS A 141 13.30 -11.61 53.50
C LYS A 141 12.83 -12.80 54.33
N LYS A 142 12.47 -13.91 53.68
CA LYS A 142 12.02 -15.14 54.36
C LYS A 142 13.08 -15.69 55.32
N THR A 143 14.35 -15.65 54.89
CA THR A 143 15.48 -16.09 55.71
C THR A 143 15.62 -15.23 56.95
N TYR A 144 15.62 -13.91 56.80
CA TYR A 144 15.66 -12.96 57.91
C TYR A 144 14.49 -13.15 58.89
N GLU A 145 13.25 -13.26 58.38
CA GLU A 145 12.07 -13.52 59.20
C GLU A 145 12.18 -14.83 59.98
N GLN A 146 12.76 -15.88 59.37
CA GLN A 146 13.01 -17.13 60.07
C GLN A 146 14.06 -16.96 61.18
N LYS A 147 15.15 -16.23 60.93
CA LYS A 147 16.16 -15.95 61.96
C LYS A 147 15.60 -15.14 63.12
N CYS A 148 14.68 -14.21 62.86
CA CYS A 148 13.96 -13.49 63.92
C CYS A 148 13.14 -14.45 64.78
N ARG A 149 12.38 -15.37 64.18
CA ARG A 149 11.63 -16.40 64.91
C ARG A 149 12.55 -17.31 65.73
N ASP A 150 13.68 -17.75 65.16
CA ASP A 150 14.66 -18.60 65.86
C ASP A 150 15.27 -17.88 67.08
N LYS A 151 15.48 -16.56 66.98
CA LYS A 151 15.95 -15.71 68.09
C LYS A 151 14.88 -15.59 69.17
N ASP A 152 13.64 -15.29 68.81
CA ASP A 152 12.54 -15.16 69.77
C ASP A 152 12.30 -16.47 70.53
N GLU A 153 12.40 -17.62 69.85
CA GLU A 153 12.33 -18.94 70.48
C GLU A 153 13.49 -19.17 71.46
N ALA A 154 14.72 -18.78 71.09
CA ALA A 154 15.88 -18.87 71.96
C ALA A 154 15.75 -17.96 73.21
N GLU A 155 15.21 -16.75 73.06
CA GLU A 155 14.94 -15.83 74.17
C GLU A 155 13.91 -16.42 75.13
N GLN A 156 12.81 -16.96 74.60
CA GLN A 156 11.82 -17.65 75.43
C GLN A 156 12.39 -18.89 76.13
N ALA A 157 13.26 -19.66 75.46
CA ALA A 157 13.89 -20.83 76.06
C ALA A 157 14.80 -20.45 77.24
N VAL A 158 15.57 -19.36 77.12
CA VAL A 158 16.36 -18.79 78.23
C VAL A 158 15.44 -18.33 79.37
N HIS A 159 14.34 -17.62 79.07
CA HIS A 159 13.41 -17.15 80.10
C HIS A 159 12.73 -18.31 80.86
N ARG A 160 12.29 -19.36 80.14
CA ARG A 160 11.67 -20.55 80.75
C ARG A 160 12.64 -21.37 81.62
N SER A 161 13.94 -21.27 81.34
CA SER A 161 14.99 -22.00 82.05
C SER A 161 15.66 -21.19 83.17
N ALA A 162 15.18 -19.98 83.45
CA ALA A 162 15.77 -19.06 84.44
C ALA A 162 15.85 -19.64 85.88
N ASN A 163 14.99 -20.60 86.21
CA ASN A 163 14.92 -21.25 87.53
C ASN A 163 15.61 -22.64 87.58
N LEU A 164 16.31 -23.07 86.52
CA LEU A 164 16.99 -24.38 86.46
C LEU A 164 18.38 -24.34 87.13
N VAL A 165 18.71 -25.36 87.93
CA VAL A 165 19.94 -25.41 88.76
C VAL A 165 21.15 -26.00 88.02
N ASN A 166 21.08 -26.23 86.69
CA ASN A 166 22.16 -26.84 85.91
C ASN A 166 22.94 -25.80 85.08
N PRO A 167 24.15 -25.38 85.52
CA PRO A 167 24.89 -24.30 84.89
C PRO A 167 25.30 -24.59 83.44
N LYS A 168 25.65 -25.85 83.12
CA LYS A 168 26.07 -26.25 81.77
C LYS A 168 24.93 -26.15 80.74
N GLN A 169 23.70 -26.45 81.16
CA GLN A 169 22.54 -26.31 80.28
C GLN A 169 22.18 -24.84 80.06
N GLN A 170 22.31 -24.02 81.10
CA GLN A 170 22.07 -22.59 81.03
C GLN A 170 23.09 -21.88 80.12
N GLU A 171 24.38 -22.22 80.23
CA GLU A 171 25.43 -21.72 79.33
C GLU A 171 25.13 -22.05 77.86
N LYS A 172 24.72 -23.28 77.56
CA LYS A 172 24.36 -23.69 76.19
C LYS A 172 23.20 -22.87 75.62
N LEU A 173 22.21 -22.50 76.43
CA LEU A 173 21.09 -21.67 76.01
C LEU A 173 21.52 -20.23 75.76
N PHE A 174 22.41 -19.67 76.59
CA PHE A 174 22.99 -18.35 76.35
C PHE A 174 23.85 -18.30 75.08
N VAL A 175 24.65 -19.34 74.81
CA VAL A 175 25.40 -19.46 73.55
C VAL A 175 24.44 -19.53 72.36
N LYS A 176 23.40 -20.37 72.42
CA LYS A 176 22.38 -20.45 71.35
C LYS A 176 21.72 -19.10 71.10
N LEU A 177 21.36 -18.38 72.17
CA LEU A 177 20.79 -17.04 72.07
C LEU A 177 21.77 -16.04 71.42
N ALA A 178 23.03 -16.02 71.85
CA ALA A 178 24.06 -15.16 71.27
C ALA A 178 24.24 -15.45 69.78
N THR A 179 24.34 -16.72 69.38
CA THR A 179 24.44 -17.13 67.97
C THR A 179 23.21 -16.72 67.16
N SER A 180 22.00 -16.89 67.70
CA SER A 180 20.77 -16.45 67.03
C SER A 180 20.72 -14.93 66.85
N LYS A 181 21.21 -14.15 67.83
CA LYS A 181 21.30 -12.68 67.70
C LYS A 181 22.23 -12.27 66.55
N THR A 182 23.42 -12.85 66.48
CA THR A 182 24.35 -12.59 65.35
C THR A 182 23.75 -13.03 64.01
N ALA A 183 23.08 -14.19 63.96
CA ALA A 183 22.44 -14.67 62.73
C ALA A 183 21.31 -13.74 62.25
N VAL A 184 20.57 -13.10 63.16
CA VAL A 184 19.60 -12.05 62.82
C VAL A 184 20.32 -10.85 62.22
N GLU A 185 21.37 -10.34 62.86
CA GLU A 185 22.12 -9.18 62.35
C GLU A 185 22.71 -9.42 60.95
N ASP A 186 23.27 -10.60 60.69
CA ASP A 186 23.85 -10.94 59.38
C ASP A 186 22.79 -11.11 58.29
N SER A 187 21.66 -11.75 58.63
CA SER A 187 20.55 -11.91 57.68
C SER A 187 19.82 -10.59 57.41
N ASP A 188 19.75 -9.69 58.40
CA ASP A 188 19.21 -8.33 58.24
C ASP A 188 20.06 -7.49 57.28
N LYS A 189 21.38 -7.45 57.49
CA LYS A 189 22.32 -6.78 56.57
C LYS A 189 22.19 -7.31 55.15
N THR A 190 22.08 -8.63 54.99
CA THR A 190 21.91 -9.29 53.69
C THR A 190 20.59 -8.89 53.04
N TYR A 191 19.49 -8.88 53.81
CA TYR A 191 18.18 -8.47 53.31
C TYR A 191 18.17 -6.99 52.89
N MET A 192 18.72 -6.09 53.72
CA MET A 192 18.86 -4.66 53.39
C MET A 192 19.68 -4.44 52.12
N MET A 193 20.78 -5.17 51.93
CA MET A 193 21.58 -5.12 50.71
C MET A 193 20.77 -5.55 49.47
N HIS A 194 19.97 -6.61 49.59
CA HIS A 194 19.11 -7.07 48.50
C HIS A 194 18.01 -6.07 48.16
N ILE A 195 17.40 -5.43 49.17
CA ILE A 195 16.43 -4.34 48.99
C ILE A 195 17.06 -3.17 48.24
N SER A 196 18.23 -2.68 48.67
CA SER A 196 18.93 -1.59 47.98
C SER A 196 19.28 -1.94 46.53
N THR A 197 19.67 -3.19 46.27
CA THR A 197 19.98 -3.65 44.90
C THR A 197 18.71 -3.74 44.04
N LEU A 198 17.59 -4.21 44.61
CA LEU A 198 16.30 -4.25 43.92
C LEU A 198 15.79 -2.85 43.58
N ASP A 199 15.98 -1.90 44.49
CA ASP A 199 15.59 -0.50 44.31
C ASP A 199 16.29 0.13 43.10
N LYS A 200 17.62 -0.07 42.99
CA LYS A 200 18.40 0.38 41.82
C LYS A 200 17.93 -0.26 40.51
N ILE A 201 17.71 -1.58 40.50
CA ILE A 201 17.21 -2.27 39.31
C ILE A 201 15.79 -1.81 38.93
N ARG A 202 14.96 -1.45 39.92
CA ARG A 202 13.63 -0.86 39.66
C ARG A 202 13.77 0.50 38.98
N GLU A 203 14.66 1.36 39.46
CA GLU A 203 14.91 2.69 38.85
C GLU A 203 15.44 2.56 37.42
N ASP A 204 16.39 1.66 37.18
CA ASP A 204 16.90 1.35 35.85
C ASP A 204 15.78 0.86 34.91
N TRP A 205 14.94 -0.08 35.39
CA TRP A 205 13.77 -0.54 34.63
C TRP A 205 12.79 0.60 34.34
N GLN A 206 12.48 1.46 35.30
CA GLN A 206 11.56 2.59 35.09
C GLN A 206 12.11 3.54 34.01
N SER A 207 13.41 3.84 34.06
CA SER A 207 14.09 4.68 33.07
C SER A 207 14.01 4.07 31.67
N GLU A 208 14.32 2.79 31.52
CA GLU A 208 14.25 2.11 30.22
C GLU A 208 12.80 1.92 29.72
N HIS A 209 11.85 1.68 30.62
CA HIS A 209 10.43 1.59 30.27
C HIS A 209 9.90 2.92 29.72
N ILE A 210 10.30 4.05 30.30
CA ILE A 210 9.96 5.39 29.80
C ILE A 210 10.52 5.59 28.39
N LYS A 211 11.80 5.27 28.17
CA LYS A 211 12.45 5.39 26.85
C LYS A 211 11.77 4.48 25.81
N ALA A 212 11.41 3.25 26.20
CA ALA A 212 10.69 2.33 25.33
C ALA A 212 9.31 2.88 24.95
N CYS A 213 8.55 3.41 25.92
CA CYS A 213 7.25 4.03 25.67
C CYS A 213 7.34 5.21 24.70
N GLU A 214 8.31 6.11 24.88
CA GLU A 214 8.53 7.26 24.00
C GLU A 214 8.87 6.81 22.57
N MET A 215 9.72 5.79 22.43
CA MET A 215 10.06 5.21 21.13
C MET A 215 8.85 4.57 20.46
N PHE A 216 8.07 3.77 21.19
CA PHE A 216 6.86 3.12 20.69
C PHE A 216 5.80 4.12 20.24
N GLU A 217 5.59 5.18 21.02
CA GLU A 217 4.65 6.25 20.66
C GLU A 217 5.11 7.02 19.42
N ALA A 218 6.41 7.29 19.29
CA ALA A 218 6.97 7.90 18.10
C ALA A 218 6.79 7.00 16.86
N GLN A 219 7.01 5.69 16.99
CA GLN A 219 6.76 4.73 15.91
C GLN A 219 5.28 4.71 15.49
N GLU A 220 4.36 4.74 16.44
CA GLU A 220 2.93 4.75 16.13
C GLU A 220 2.51 6.06 15.46
N CYS A 221 3.02 7.19 15.92
CA CYS A 221 2.81 8.49 15.26
C CYS A 221 3.35 8.49 13.82
N GLU A 222 4.56 7.97 13.60
CA GLU A 222 5.15 7.84 12.27
C GLU A 222 4.30 6.92 11.38
N ARG A 223 3.82 5.78 11.93
CA ARG A 223 2.96 4.82 11.22
C ARG A 223 1.66 5.47 10.77
N ILE A 224 0.94 6.14 11.67
CA ILE A 224 -0.32 6.80 11.35
C ILE A 224 -0.10 7.86 10.26
N ASN A 225 0.94 8.68 10.40
CA ASN A 225 1.25 9.72 9.41
C ASN A 225 1.63 9.13 8.05
N PHE A 226 2.47 8.09 8.03
CA PHE A 226 2.86 7.41 6.79
C PHE A 226 1.64 6.83 6.08
N PHE A 227 0.77 6.12 6.81
CA PHE A 227 -0.44 5.51 6.26
C PHE A 227 -1.40 6.54 5.67
N ARG A 228 -1.65 7.64 6.42
CA ARG A 228 -2.49 8.74 5.96
C ARG A 228 -1.96 9.35 4.66
N ASN A 229 -0.65 9.63 4.62
CA ASN A 229 -0.04 10.30 3.47
C ASN A 229 0.03 9.36 2.25
N ALA A 230 0.28 8.07 2.46
CA ALA A 230 0.24 7.07 1.39
C ALA A 230 -1.16 6.99 0.76
N LEU A 231 -2.21 6.91 1.58
CA LEU A 231 -3.58 6.87 1.08
C LEU A 231 -3.97 8.16 0.35
N TRP A 232 -3.58 9.31 0.89
CA TRP A 232 -3.80 10.60 0.24
C TRP A 232 -3.13 10.69 -1.13
N LEU A 233 -1.86 10.29 -1.22
CA LEU A 233 -1.13 10.26 -2.48
C LEU A 233 -1.80 9.33 -3.50
N HIS A 234 -2.18 8.13 -3.07
CA HIS A 234 -2.88 7.15 -3.89
C HIS A 234 -4.19 7.75 -4.47
N MET A 235 -4.99 8.41 -3.65
CA MET A 235 -6.24 9.05 -4.11
C MET A 235 -6.00 10.19 -5.13
N ASN A 236 -4.94 10.97 -4.94
CA ASN A 236 -4.58 12.03 -5.89
C ASN A 236 -4.15 11.46 -7.24
N GLN A 237 -3.42 10.35 -7.25
CA GLN A 237 -3.05 9.67 -8.49
C GLN A 237 -4.28 9.20 -9.25
N LEU A 238 -5.24 8.55 -8.58
CA LEU A 238 -6.49 8.12 -9.22
C LEU A 238 -7.26 9.31 -9.79
N SER A 239 -7.34 10.42 -9.04
CA SER A 239 -8.02 11.64 -9.50
C SER A 239 -7.33 12.22 -10.74
N GLN A 240 -5.99 12.27 -10.76
CA GLN A 240 -5.22 12.73 -11.91
C GLN A 240 -5.48 11.85 -13.15
N GLN A 241 -5.63 10.55 -12.98
CA GLN A 241 -5.94 9.65 -14.09
C GLN A 241 -7.32 9.88 -14.69
N CYS A 242 -8.31 10.20 -13.87
CA CYS A 242 -9.64 10.56 -14.37
C CYS A 242 -9.57 11.79 -15.28
N VAL A 243 -8.86 12.84 -14.84
CA VAL A 243 -8.69 14.07 -15.64
C VAL A 243 -7.94 13.77 -16.94
N THR A 244 -6.82 13.04 -16.86
CA THR A 244 -6.04 12.67 -18.05
C THR A 244 -6.84 11.82 -19.03
N SER A 245 -7.72 10.94 -18.56
CA SER A 245 -8.59 10.13 -19.42
C SER A 245 -9.66 10.99 -20.09
N ASP A 246 -10.23 11.97 -19.37
CA ASP A 246 -11.22 12.90 -19.92
C ASP A 246 -10.62 13.74 -21.07
N ASP A 247 -9.40 14.25 -20.89
CA ASP A 247 -8.67 14.95 -21.95
C ASP A 247 -8.50 14.08 -23.21
N MET A 248 -8.19 12.79 -23.04
CA MET A 248 -8.06 11.85 -24.16
C MET A 248 -9.39 11.61 -24.88
N TYR A 249 -10.50 11.55 -24.15
CA TYR A 249 -11.83 11.41 -24.75
C TYR A 249 -12.26 12.67 -25.48
N GLU A 250 -11.85 13.84 -25.02
CA GLU A 250 -12.09 15.11 -25.68
C GLU A 250 -11.39 15.19 -27.05
N GLU A 251 -10.16 14.67 -27.16
CA GLU A 251 -9.46 14.58 -28.46
C GLU A 251 -10.19 13.69 -29.47
N VAL A 252 -10.88 12.64 -29.01
CA VAL A 252 -11.74 11.82 -29.88
C VAL A 252 -12.92 12.65 -30.38
N ARG A 253 -13.60 13.38 -29.49
CA ARG A 253 -14.76 14.22 -29.84
C ARG A 253 -14.40 15.28 -30.88
N LYS A 254 -13.30 16.01 -30.68
CA LYS A 254 -12.77 16.97 -31.66
C LYS A 254 -12.50 16.32 -33.03
N SER A 255 -11.95 15.09 -33.05
CA SER A 255 -11.73 14.38 -34.32
C SER A 255 -13.04 14.01 -35.04
N LEU A 256 -14.10 13.72 -34.28
CA LEU A 256 -15.41 13.39 -34.81
C LEU A 256 -16.11 14.63 -35.36
N GLU A 257 -15.96 15.79 -34.72
CA GLU A 257 -16.45 17.08 -35.23
C GLU A 257 -15.84 17.44 -36.58
N ALA A 258 -14.61 16.96 -36.87
CA ALA A 258 -13.95 17.14 -38.16
C ALA A 258 -14.41 16.16 -39.26
N CYS A 259 -15.29 15.20 -38.95
CA CYS A 259 -15.87 14.31 -39.96
C CYS A 259 -16.80 15.09 -40.90
N SER A 260 -16.68 14.87 -42.21
CA SER A 260 -17.60 15.42 -43.21
C SER A 260 -18.13 14.31 -44.10
N ILE A 261 -19.45 14.11 -44.01
CA ILE A 261 -20.18 13.14 -44.82
C ILE A 261 -20.02 13.49 -46.30
N GLU A 262 -20.10 14.77 -46.66
CA GLU A 262 -19.96 15.26 -48.04
C GLU A 262 -18.58 14.95 -48.60
N LYS A 263 -17.52 15.25 -47.84
CA LYS A 263 -16.14 14.95 -48.24
C LYS A 263 -15.94 13.45 -48.42
N ASP A 264 -16.49 12.62 -47.54
CA ASP A 264 -16.33 11.16 -47.60
C ASP A 264 -17.09 10.54 -48.78
N ILE A 265 -18.32 10.99 -49.06
CA ILE A 265 -19.09 10.56 -50.23
C ILE A 265 -18.41 11.01 -51.53
N ALA A 266 -17.96 12.27 -51.61
CA ALA A 266 -17.23 12.77 -52.76
C ALA A 266 -15.92 12.00 -52.98
N PHE A 267 -15.18 11.72 -51.90
CA PHE A 267 -13.98 10.88 -51.95
C PHE A 267 -14.32 9.49 -52.50
N PHE A 268 -15.37 8.84 -52.01
CA PHE A 268 -15.79 7.52 -52.52
C PHE A 268 -16.11 7.55 -54.01
N VAL A 269 -17.00 8.45 -54.44
CA VAL A 269 -17.43 8.57 -55.85
C VAL A 269 -16.22 8.81 -56.75
N ASN A 270 -15.33 9.72 -56.37
CA ASN A 270 -14.14 10.03 -57.17
C ASN A 270 -13.21 8.83 -57.34
N HIS A 271 -13.11 7.94 -56.34
CA HIS A 271 -12.24 6.76 -56.37
C HIS A 271 -12.92 5.50 -56.91
N ARG A 272 -14.25 5.44 -56.97
CA ARG A 272 -15.02 4.22 -57.30
C ARG A 272 -16.02 4.38 -58.44
N LYS A 273 -16.19 5.58 -59.03
CA LYS A 273 -17.09 5.78 -60.18
C LYS A 273 -16.72 4.86 -61.35
N THR A 274 -17.73 4.25 -61.95
CA THR A 274 -17.59 3.27 -63.06
C THR A 274 -18.00 3.83 -64.42
N GLY A 275 -18.54 5.04 -64.45
CA GLY A 275 -19.05 5.71 -65.64
C GLY A 275 -20.03 6.81 -65.23
N GLN A 276 -20.25 7.77 -66.13
CA GLN A 276 -21.23 8.84 -65.93
C GLN A 276 -22.41 8.74 -66.90
N THR A 277 -22.26 7.90 -67.93
CA THR A 277 -23.28 7.71 -68.96
C THR A 277 -23.96 6.36 -68.74
N PRO A 278 -25.30 6.32 -68.59
CA PRO A 278 -26.02 5.05 -68.52
C PRO A 278 -25.91 4.29 -69.86
N PRO A 279 -26.10 2.96 -69.87
CA PRO A 279 -26.13 2.18 -71.10
C PRO A 279 -27.16 2.75 -72.09
N ALA A 280 -26.76 2.88 -73.35
CA ALA A 280 -27.68 3.32 -74.41
C ALA A 280 -28.80 2.28 -74.61
N PRO A 281 -30.03 2.70 -74.95
CA PRO A 281 -31.09 1.75 -75.26
C PRO A 281 -30.71 0.88 -76.45
N ILE A 282 -30.99 -0.43 -76.35
CA ILE A 282 -30.71 -1.37 -77.44
C ILE A 282 -31.71 -1.11 -78.57
N MET A 283 -31.21 -0.69 -79.73
CA MET A 283 -32.03 -0.46 -80.91
C MET A 283 -32.26 -1.77 -81.66
N TYR A 284 -33.45 -1.93 -82.24
CA TYR A 284 -33.75 -3.05 -83.14
C TYR A 284 -32.89 -2.94 -84.41
N GLU A 285 -32.12 -3.99 -84.69
CA GLU A 285 -31.34 -4.11 -85.92
C GLU A 285 -32.07 -5.07 -86.89
N ASN A 286 -32.60 -4.52 -87.98
CA ASN A 286 -33.24 -5.32 -89.00
C ASN A 286 -32.17 -6.02 -89.87
N PHE A 287 -32.15 -7.36 -89.85
CA PHE A 287 -31.20 -8.17 -90.62
C PHE A 287 -31.20 -7.88 -92.13
N TYR A 288 -32.32 -7.44 -92.69
CA TYR A 288 -32.52 -7.23 -94.13
C TYR A 288 -32.40 -5.76 -94.57
N CYS A 289 -32.24 -4.80 -93.65
CA CYS A 289 -32.06 -3.39 -93.98
C CYS A 289 -31.01 -2.75 -93.06
N PRO A 290 -29.73 -2.75 -93.47
CA PRO A 290 -28.65 -2.18 -92.65
C PRO A 290 -28.71 -0.65 -92.72
N GLN A 291 -29.64 -0.03 -91.99
CA GLN A 291 -29.58 1.40 -91.73
C GLN A 291 -28.48 1.66 -90.70
N LYS A 292 -27.38 2.29 -91.14
CA LYS A 292 -26.35 2.83 -90.25
C LYS A 292 -26.93 4.02 -89.48
N ASN A 293 -27.61 3.75 -88.37
CA ASN A 293 -27.94 4.79 -87.42
C ASN A 293 -26.63 5.33 -86.81
N THR A 294 -26.29 6.57 -87.14
CA THR A 294 -25.18 7.32 -86.55
C THR A 294 -25.52 7.71 -85.11
N ALA A 295 -25.61 6.73 -84.21
CA ALA A 295 -25.46 6.98 -82.79
C ALA A 295 -24.00 6.74 -82.45
N SER A 296 -23.35 7.74 -81.85
CA SER A 296 -21.93 7.72 -81.49
C SER A 296 -21.55 6.44 -80.77
N GLN A 297 -20.83 5.55 -81.46
CA GLN A 297 -20.23 4.37 -80.86
C GLN A 297 -19.19 4.84 -79.82
N GLY A 298 -19.60 4.92 -78.55
CA GLY A 298 -18.66 4.94 -77.45
C GLY A 298 -17.84 3.65 -77.53
N LYS A 299 -16.56 3.77 -77.88
CA LYS A 299 -15.62 2.64 -77.98
C LYS A 299 -15.71 1.80 -76.70
N ALA A 300 -16.24 0.59 -76.82
CA ALA A 300 -16.13 -0.43 -75.78
C ALA A 300 -14.66 -0.86 -75.72
N LEU A 301 -13.90 -0.28 -74.79
CA LEU A 301 -12.65 -0.87 -74.34
C LEU A 301 -13.02 -2.10 -73.52
N GLY A 302 -12.55 -3.27 -73.97
CA GLY A 302 -12.77 -4.55 -73.29
C GLY A 302 -12.29 -4.55 -71.83
N PRO A 303 -12.61 -5.59 -71.04
CA PRO A 303 -12.35 -5.62 -69.62
C PRO A 303 -10.85 -5.69 -69.35
N ASN A 304 -10.21 -4.53 -69.17
CA ASN A 304 -8.89 -4.45 -68.57
C ASN A 304 -9.04 -4.78 -67.08
N LEU A 305 -8.83 -6.05 -66.76
CA LEU A 305 -8.57 -6.52 -65.40
C LEU A 305 -7.23 -5.94 -64.93
N VAL A 306 -7.23 -4.66 -64.55
CA VAL A 306 -6.06 -4.03 -63.91
C VAL A 306 -5.91 -4.66 -62.53
N ARG A 307 -4.87 -5.49 -62.38
CA ARG A 307 -4.45 -6.12 -61.13
C ARG A 307 -4.24 -5.01 -60.07
N ARG A 308 -5.08 -5.02 -59.03
CA ARG A 308 -5.09 -4.01 -57.95
C ARG A 308 -3.77 -3.97 -57.18
N GLY A 309 -3.17 -2.78 -57.09
CA GLY A 309 -2.21 -2.45 -56.02
C GLY A 309 -2.93 -1.94 -54.76
N PRO A 310 -2.29 -1.98 -53.58
CA PRO A 310 -2.87 -1.44 -52.35
C PRO A 310 -3.02 0.08 -52.42
N LEU A 311 -4.05 0.61 -51.75
CA LEU A 311 -4.32 2.05 -51.69
C LEU A 311 -3.20 2.79 -50.94
N PRO A 312 -2.80 4.00 -51.39
CA PRO A 312 -1.86 4.83 -50.65
C PRO A 312 -2.43 5.23 -49.29
N VAL A 313 -1.57 5.23 -48.27
CA VAL A 313 -1.86 5.81 -46.95
C VAL A 313 -1.75 7.34 -47.08
N PRO A 314 -2.79 8.13 -46.74
CA PRO A 314 -2.69 9.59 -46.75
C PRO A 314 -1.59 10.07 -45.79
N ARG A 315 -0.77 11.03 -46.22
CA ARG A 315 0.25 11.65 -45.35
C ARG A 315 -0.42 12.67 -44.44
N SER A 316 -0.12 12.58 -43.15
CA SER A 316 -0.54 13.53 -42.12
C SER A 316 0.38 14.76 -42.14
N THR A 317 -0.13 15.90 -42.59
CA THR A 317 0.52 17.21 -42.39
C THR A 317 -0.40 18.10 -41.55
N PRO A 318 0.12 18.80 -40.51
CA PRO A 318 -0.71 19.61 -39.61
C PRO A 318 -1.34 20.89 -40.19
N ASP A 319 -1.01 21.28 -41.43
CA ASP A 319 -1.31 22.63 -41.99
C ASP A 319 -2.12 22.57 -43.32
N ASP A 320 -3.20 21.80 -43.38
CA ASP A 320 -4.04 21.77 -44.60
C ASP A 320 -5.11 22.87 -44.58
N GLN A 321 -4.96 23.93 -45.38
CA GLN A 321 -5.70 25.21 -45.32
C GLN A 321 -7.23 25.16 -45.55
N ASP A 322 -7.84 23.99 -45.74
CA ASP A 322 -9.31 23.83 -45.87
C ASP A 322 -10.05 23.73 -44.52
N TYR A 323 -9.47 24.32 -43.47
CA TYR A 323 -10.08 24.52 -42.16
C TYR A 323 -11.17 25.60 -42.24
N SER A 324 -12.43 25.20 -42.32
CA SER A 324 -13.53 26.14 -42.01
C SER A 324 -13.59 26.38 -40.51
N LEU A 325 -13.52 27.66 -40.13
CA LEU A 325 -13.74 28.12 -38.77
C LEU A 325 -15.21 27.92 -38.40
N VAL A 326 -15.42 27.20 -37.31
CA VAL A 326 -16.71 26.93 -36.67
C VAL A 326 -17.27 28.25 -36.14
N ASN A 327 -18.30 28.77 -36.79
CA ASN A 327 -19.26 29.64 -36.12
C ASN A 327 -20.65 29.01 -36.32
N ASP A 328 -21.30 28.77 -35.18
CA ASP A 328 -22.70 28.40 -35.01
C ASP A 328 -23.05 26.91 -35.18
N TYR A 329 -22.96 26.16 -34.08
CA TYR A 329 -23.94 25.09 -33.82
C TYR A 329 -24.50 25.18 -32.39
N SER A 330 -25.82 25.37 -32.34
CA SER A 330 -26.66 25.21 -31.16
C SER A 330 -26.84 23.73 -30.87
N LEU A 331 -26.58 23.32 -29.63
CA LEU A 331 -26.89 21.99 -29.11
C LEU A 331 -28.40 21.75 -29.17
N ILE A 332 -28.83 20.75 -29.94
CA ILE A 332 -30.17 20.16 -29.79
C ILE A 332 -29.99 18.81 -29.13
N TYR A 333 -30.29 18.76 -27.82
CA TYR A 333 -30.59 17.53 -27.11
C TYR A 333 -32.02 17.11 -27.44
N GLN A 334 -32.22 15.87 -27.89
CA GLN A 334 -33.40 15.05 -27.60
C GLN A 334 -32.97 13.61 -27.36
#